data_AF-A0A929EKX7-F1
#
_entry.id   AF-A0A929EKX7-F1
#
_cell.length_a   1.000
_cell.length_b   1.000
_cell.length_c   1.000
_cell.angle_alpha   90.00
_cell.angle_beta   90.00
_cell.angle_gamma   90.00
#
_symmetry.space_group_name_H-M   'P 1'
#
loop_
_entity.id
_entity.type
_entity.pdbx_description
1 polymer ?
#
loop_
_entity_poly.entity_id
_entity_poly.type
_entity_poly.pdbx_seq_one_letter_code
_entity_poly.pdbx_strand_id
1 'polypeptide(L)'
;QVHWYNDLKSVGTINCGVIFTNELLDALPFHRVVGDSNGLKELYVGVDDTDSSGGFIDIIGEPSTTALNDYFTSLDIELAEAQVGEVSLNALDWIIEAGSILKSGFVVTIDYGLAASELYSQDREEGTLLCHYRHTINDEPYKLVGLQDITAHVDFTSVVRAGLSAGLEVSGFTNQLSFLMGLGIGEELMAVTDDPELSLRAIAHNQSIKGLIMPGGAGENFKVLVQHKGIDEPKLSGFSFRDKKDILQ
;
A
#
# COMPACT_ATOMS: atom_id res chain seq x y z
N GLN A 1 11.07 12.82 23.31
CA GLN A 1 10.52 11.71 24.13
C GLN A 1 9.79 10.78 23.18
N VAL A 2 9.80 9.47 23.43
CA VAL A 2 9.11 8.48 22.60
C VAL A 2 8.00 7.85 23.43
N HIS A 3 6.82 7.71 22.83
CA HIS A 3 5.64 7.13 23.46
C HIS A 3 5.08 6.03 22.56
N TRP A 4 4.60 4.95 23.17
CA TRP A 4 3.95 3.85 22.47
C TRP A 4 2.47 3.82 22.83
N TYR A 5 1.67 3.51 21.83
CA TYR A 5 0.21 3.51 21.87
C TYR A 5 -0.28 2.17 21.29
N ASN A 6 -1.39 1.64 21.81
CA ASN A 6 -1.94 0.37 21.32
C ASN A 6 -2.77 0.55 20.04
N ASP A 7 -3.27 1.77 19.82
CA ASP A 7 -4.12 2.13 18.70
C ASP A 7 -3.97 3.63 18.39
N LEU A 8 -4.39 4.02 17.20
CA LEU A 8 -4.21 5.39 16.70
C LEU A 8 -5.12 6.39 17.43
N LYS A 9 -6.34 5.99 17.85
CA LYS A 9 -7.23 6.84 18.68
C LYS A 9 -6.59 7.27 19.99
N SER A 10 -5.81 6.39 20.62
CA SER A 10 -5.18 6.65 21.92
C SER A 10 -4.07 7.71 21.87
N VAL A 11 -3.57 8.06 20.68
CA VAL A 11 -2.68 9.21 20.46
C VAL A 11 -3.38 10.54 20.77
N GLY A 12 -4.71 10.59 20.57
CA GLY A 12 -5.48 11.82 20.66
C GLY A 12 -5.24 12.76 19.48
N THR A 13 -5.69 14.01 19.61
CA THR A 13 -5.61 14.99 18.52
C THR A 13 -4.18 15.47 18.28
N ILE A 14 -3.74 15.41 17.03
CA ILE A 14 -2.48 15.97 16.55
C ILE A 14 -2.76 17.38 16.00
N ASN A 15 -2.37 18.41 16.75
CA ASN A 15 -2.62 19.81 16.36
C ASN A 15 -1.85 20.21 15.10
N CYS A 16 -0.56 19.85 15.02
CA CYS A 16 0.30 20.05 13.87
C CYS A 16 1.34 18.93 13.85
N GLY A 17 1.44 18.15 12.78
CA GLY A 17 2.39 17.03 12.74
C GLY A 17 2.42 16.26 11.43
N VAL A 18 3.16 15.14 11.45
CA VAL A 18 3.25 14.20 10.33
C VAL A 18 2.89 12.82 10.85
N ILE A 19 1.94 12.17 10.19
CA ILE A 19 1.68 10.73 10.34
C ILE A 19 2.42 10.04 9.19
N PHE A 20 3.27 9.06 9.50
CA PHE A 20 4.12 8.38 8.53
C PHE A 20 3.89 6.87 8.61
N THR A 21 3.67 6.25 7.46
CA THR A 21 3.56 4.79 7.31
C THR A 21 4.49 4.30 6.20
N ASN A 22 5.10 3.16 6.44
CA ASN A 22 5.93 2.44 5.48
C ASN A 22 5.62 0.95 5.61
N GLU A 23 5.07 0.33 4.57
CA GLU A 23 4.67 -1.10 4.56
C GLU A 23 3.76 -1.41 5.75
N LEU A 24 2.67 -0.66 5.83
CA LEU A 24 1.65 -0.86 6.86
C LEU A 24 0.35 -1.33 6.24
N LEU A 25 -0.07 -0.70 5.13
CA LEU A 25 -1.39 -0.93 4.58
C LEU A 25 -1.47 -2.25 3.83
N ASP A 26 -0.36 -2.69 3.22
CA ASP A 26 -0.25 -4.01 2.58
C ASP A 26 -0.43 -5.19 3.54
N ALA A 27 -0.07 -5.00 4.81
CA ALA A 27 -0.12 -5.99 5.88
C ALA A 27 -1.44 -5.95 6.67
N LEU A 28 -2.33 -4.98 6.39
CA LEU A 28 -3.66 -4.96 7.01
C LEU A 28 -4.55 -6.07 6.42
N PRO A 29 -5.47 -6.65 7.21
CA PRO A 29 -6.40 -7.64 6.70
C PRO A 29 -7.14 -7.14 5.46
N PHE A 30 -7.36 -8.05 4.50
CA PHE A 30 -8.07 -7.78 3.27
C PHE A 30 -9.02 -8.93 2.94
N HIS A 31 -10.07 -8.59 2.21
CA HIS A 31 -10.97 -9.55 1.59
C HIS A 31 -10.40 -9.98 0.25
N ARG A 32 -10.54 -11.27 -0.09
CA ARG A 32 -10.30 -11.76 -1.45
C ARG A 32 -11.64 -11.94 -2.13
N VAL A 33 -11.84 -11.27 -3.26
CA VAL A 33 -13.07 -11.33 -4.04
C VAL A 33 -12.79 -11.92 -5.41
N VAL A 34 -13.83 -12.44 -6.05
CA VAL A 34 -13.74 -12.99 -7.40
C VAL A 34 -14.94 -12.56 -8.24
N GLY A 35 -14.71 -12.22 -9.50
CA GLY A 35 -15.78 -11.99 -10.47
C GLY A 35 -16.44 -13.29 -10.91
N ASP A 36 -17.77 -13.32 -10.91
CA ASP A 36 -18.58 -14.39 -11.48
C ASP A 36 -19.60 -13.79 -12.48
N SER A 37 -20.14 -14.64 -13.34
CA SER A 37 -21.26 -14.37 -14.25
C SER A 37 -22.47 -13.68 -13.60
N ASN A 38 -22.66 -13.85 -12.29
CA ASN A 38 -23.75 -13.24 -11.51
C ASN A 38 -23.32 -12.05 -10.64
N GLY A 39 -22.08 -11.55 -10.82
CA GLY A 39 -21.51 -10.44 -10.06
C GLY A 39 -20.42 -10.86 -9.08
N LEU A 40 -20.10 -9.98 -8.13
CA LEU A 40 -19.01 -10.16 -7.19
C LEU A 40 -19.29 -11.30 -6.19
N LYS A 41 -18.30 -12.17 -5.98
CA LYS A 41 -18.25 -13.19 -4.93
C LYS A 41 -17.05 -12.96 -4.02
N GLU A 42 -17.04 -13.62 -2.88
CA GLU A 42 -15.93 -13.60 -1.92
C GLU A 42 -15.31 -14.99 -1.78
N LEU A 43 -13.99 -15.03 -1.67
CA LEU A 43 -13.20 -16.23 -1.40
C LEU A 43 -13.00 -16.35 0.12
N TYR A 44 -13.67 -17.35 0.70
CA TYR A 44 -13.58 -17.71 2.10
C TYR A 44 -12.53 -18.80 2.34
N VAL A 45 -12.05 -18.90 3.57
CA VAL A 45 -11.19 -20.02 4.01
C VAL A 45 -12.08 -21.18 4.46
N GLY A 46 -11.98 -22.31 3.77
CA GLY A 46 -12.60 -23.58 4.11
C GLY A 46 -11.61 -24.62 4.59
N VAL A 47 -12.10 -25.75 5.10
CA VAL A 47 -11.30 -26.94 5.41
C VAL A 47 -11.46 -27.94 4.29
N ASP A 48 -10.35 -28.52 3.83
CA ASP A 48 -10.35 -29.60 2.86
C ASP A 48 -10.71 -30.93 3.53
N ASP A 49 -11.98 -31.33 3.40
CA ASP A 49 -12.47 -32.61 3.90
C ASP A 49 -11.88 -33.83 3.15
N THR A 50 -11.20 -33.61 2.01
CA THR A 50 -10.56 -34.68 1.23
C THR A 50 -9.12 -34.94 1.66
N ASP A 51 -8.48 -33.98 2.32
CA ASP A 51 -7.18 -34.14 2.94
C ASP A 51 -7.33 -34.53 4.42
N SER A 52 -6.93 -35.77 4.74
CA SER A 52 -6.87 -36.26 6.12
C SER A 52 -6.02 -35.43 7.08
N SER A 53 -5.15 -34.54 6.54
CA SER A 53 -4.36 -33.60 7.32
C SER A 53 -5.12 -32.32 7.73
N GLY A 54 -6.29 -32.05 7.13
CA GLY A 54 -7.15 -30.92 7.44
C GLY A 54 -6.63 -29.58 6.90
N GLY A 55 -6.13 -29.56 5.66
CA GLY A 55 -5.63 -28.34 5.00
C GLY A 55 -6.72 -27.29 4.78
N PHE A 56 -6.30 -26.05 4.48
CA PHE A 56 -7.23 -24.97 4.11
C PHE A 56 -7.34 -24.84 2.58
N ILE A 57 -8.54 -24.47 2.11
CA ILE A 57 -8.86 -24.23 0.69
C ILE A 57 -9.72 -22.98 0.54
N ASP A 58 -9.75 -22.41 -0.67
CA ASP A 58 -10.69 -21.35 -1.01
C ASP A 58 -12.10 -21.94 -1.22
N ILE A 59 -13.11 -21.29 -0.63
CA ILE A 59 -14.53 -21.56 -0.87
C ILE A 59 -15.19 -20.29 -1.36
N ILE A 60 -15.87 -20.37 -2.51
CA ILE A 60 -16.60 -19.22 -3.07
C ILE A 60 -17.94 -19.07 -2.34
N GLY A 61 -18.25 -17.84 -1.92
CA GLY A 61 -19.54 -17.49 -1.30
C GLY A 61 -20.01 -16.08 -1.67
N GLU A 62 -21.18 -15.70 -1.18
CA GLU A 62 -21.66 -14.31 -1.32
C GLU A 62 -20.75 -13.35 -0.52
N PRO A 63 -20.60 -12.08 -0.94
CA PRO A 63 -19.89 -11.07 -0.16
C PRO A 63 -20.41 -10.98 1.29
N SER A 64 -19.49 -11.05 2.24
CA SER A 64 -19.74 -10.98 3.69
C SER A 64 -20.28 -9.63 4.16
N THR A 65 -20.07 -8.58 3.35
CA THR A 65 -20.54 -7.22 3.59
C THR A 65 -20.89 -6.52 2.29
N THR A 66 -21.88 -5.62 2.33
CA THR A 66 -22.24 -4.78 1.18
C THR A 66 -21.12 -3.82 0.80
N ALA A 67 -20.24 -3.49 1.75
CA ALA A 67 -19.11 -2.58 1.53
C ALA A 67 -18.18 -3.04 0.41
N LEU A 68 -18.10 -4.34 0.11
CA LEU A 68 -17.33 -4.87 -1.03
C LEU A 68 -17.95 -4.46 -2.36
N ASN A 69 -19.28 -4.57 -2.49
CA ASN A 69 -19.97 -4.10 -3.70
C ASN A 69 -19.91 -2.56 -3.81
N ASP A 70 -20.10 -1.86 -2.69
CA ASP A 70 -20.01 -0.39 -2.64
C ASP A 70 -18.61 0.11 -3.05
N TYR A 71 -17.56 -0.62 -2.65
CA TYR A 71 -16.17 -0.34 -3.01
C TYR A 71 -15.98 -0.32 -4.54
N PHE A 72 -16.32 -1.42 -5.22
CA PHE A 72 -16.20 -1.52 -6.68
C PHE A 72 -17.15 -0.58 -7.43
N THR A 73 -18.38 -0.42 -6.93
CA THR A 73 -19.35 0.54 -7.49
C THR A 73 -18.81 1.96 -7.43
N SER A 74 -18.18 2.35 -6.32
CA SER A 74 -17.60 3.68 -6.20
C SER A 74 -16.47 3.91 -7.22
N LEU A 75 -15.70 2.87 -7.54
CA LEU A 75 -14.58 2.91 -8.47
C LEU A 75 -15.01 2.82 -9.94
N ASP A 76 -16.28 2.50 -10.22
CA ASP A 76 -16.77 2.18 -11.56
C ASP A 76 -15.99 1.01 -12.20
N ILE A 77 -15.74 -0.03 -11.38
CA ILE A 77 -14.98 -1.22 -11.77
C ILE A 77 -15.85 -2.47 -11.61
N GLU A 78 -15.83 -3.32 -12.62
CA GLU A 78 -16.39 -4.67 -12.57
C GLU A 78 -15.26 -5.67 -12.83
N LEU A 79 -15.13 -6.69 -11.97
CA LEU A 79 -14.17 -7.77 -12.17
C LEU A 79 -14.66 -8.72 -13.26
N ALA A 80 -13.75 -9.14 -14.13
CA ALA A 80 -14.03 -10.17 -15.13
C ALA A 80 -14.32 -11.53 -14.48
N GLU A 81 -14.93 -12.45 -15.25
CA GLU A 81 -15.16 -13.82 -14.78
C GLU A 81 -13.84 -14.49 -14.37
N ALA A 82 -13.83 -15.08 -13.18
CA ALA A 82 -12.67 -15.67 -12.52
C ALA A 82 -11.53 -14.70 -12.14
N GLN A 83 -11.65 -13.40 -12.41
CA GLN A 83 -10.69 -12.40 -11.94
C GLN A 83 -10.77 -12.26 -10.42
N VAL A 84 -9.63 -12.42 -9.75
CA VAL A 84 -9.46 -12.22 -8.31
C VAL A 84 -8.99 -10.80 -8.02
N GLY A 85 -9.49 -10.23 -6.94
CA GLY A 85 -9.00 -8.96 -6.40
C GLY A 85 -8.94 -8.97 -4.88
N GLU A 86 -8.02 -8.19 -4.33
CA GLU A 86 -7.96 -7.92 -2.89
C GLU A 86 -8.57 -6.57 -2.55
N VAL A 87 -9.32 -6.51 -1.45
CA VAL A 87 -9.95 -5.29 -0.93
C VAL A 87 -9.66 -5.16 0.55
N SER A 88 -8.78 -4.22 0.92
CA SER A 88 -8.52 -3.89 2.32
C SER A 88 -9.43 -2.77 2.81
N LEU A 89 -10.60 -3.13 3.36
CA LEU A 89 -11.48 -2.16 4.03
C LEU A 89 -10.80 -1.57 5.28
N ASN A 90 -9.95 -2.37 5.96
CA ASN A 90 -9.18 -1.92 7.11
C ASN A 90 -8.16 -0.83 6.77
N ALA A 91 -7.55 -0.85 5.59
CA ALA A 91 -6.67 0.24 5.14
C ALA A 91 -7.44 1.56 4.98
N LEU A 92 -8.68 1.51 4.50
CA LEU A 92 -9.54 2.69 4.38
C LEU A 92 -9.92 3.25 5.75
N ASP A 93 -10.35 2.38 6.67
CA ASP A 93 -10.66 2.75 8.05
C ASP A 93 -9.44 3.39 8.74
N TRP A 94 -8.25 2.84 8.54
CA TRP A 94 -7.01 3.36 9.10
C TRP A 94 -6.71 4.79 8.60
N ILE A 95 -6.85 5.03 7.30
CA ILE A 95 -6.60 6.35 6.70
C ILE A 95 -7.64 7.37 7.16
N ILE A 96 -8.92 6.97 7.28
CA ILE A 96 -9.97 7.81 7.83
C ILE A 96 -9.63 8.20 9.28
N GLU A 97 -9.19 7.23 10.08
CA GLU A 97 -8.80 7.48 11.46
C GLU A 97 -7.60 8.43 11.57
N ALA A 98 -6.56 8.22 10.76
CA ALA A 98 -5.40 9.11 10.67
C ALA A 98 -5.80 10.55 10.31
N GLY A 99 -6.67 10.72 9.31
CA GLY A 99 -7.21 12.01 8.93
C GLY A 99 -8.07 12.65 10.01
N SER A 100 -8.79 11.85 10.81
CA SER A 100 -9.68 12.33 11.86
C SER A 100 -8.94 12.96 13.05
N ILE A 101 -7.78 12.41 13.41
CA ILE A 101 -6.98 12.89 14.55
C ILE A 101 -6.07 14.05 14.17
N LEU A 102 -5.75 14.21 12.88
CA LEU A 102 -4.89 15.29 12.37
C LEU A 102 -5.69 16.58 12.17
N LYS A 103 -5.23 17.68 12.78
CA LYS A 103 -5.81 19.03 12.56
C LYS A 103 -5.09 19.81 11.46
N SER A 104 -3.76 19.78 11.48
CA SER A 104 -2.93 20.40 10.46
C SER A 104 -1.69 19.53 10.26
N GLY A 105 -1.19 19.39 9.03
CA GLY A 105 -0.01 18.56 8.76
C GLY A 105 -0.14 17.64 7.56
N PHE A 106 0.62 16.54 7.60
CA PHE A 106 0.72 15.56 6.50
C PHE A 106 0.48 14.13 6.97
N VAL A 107 -0.07 13.32 6.07
CA VAL A 107 -0.08 11.86 6.13
C VAL A 107 0.76 11.35 4.96
N VAL A 108 1.86 10.67 5.26
CA VAL A 108 2.80 10.12 4.29
C VAL A 108 2.65 8.61 4.31
N THR A 109 2.26 8.03 3.18
CA THR A 109 2.07 6.58 3.00
C THR A 109 3.04 6.07 1.94
N ILE A 110 3.89 5.13 2.33
CA ILE A 110 4.86 4.46 1.45
C ILE A 110 4.53 2.98 1.44
N ASP A 111 4.11 2.45 0.29
CA ASP A 111 3.63 1.08 0.22
C ASP A 111 3.66 0.51 -1.21
N TYR A 112 3.53 -0.81 -1.35
CA TYR A 112 3.34 -1.46 -2.65
C TYR A 112 1.91 -1.26 -3.11
N GLY A 113 1.71 -0.81 -4.34
CA GLY A 113 0.36 -0.57 -4.83
C GLY A 113 0.28 0.17 -6.13
N LEU A 114 -0.96 0.42 -6.54
CA LEU A 114 -1.34 0.95 -7.84
C LEU A 114 -2.59 1.82 -7.72
N ALA A 115 -2.92 2.55 -8.79
CA ALA A 115 -4.27 3.11 -8.94
C ALA A 115 -5.28 1.97 -9.18
N ALA A 116 -6.53 2.14 -8.76
CA ALA A 116 -7.56 1.11 -8.91
C ALA A 116 -7.70 0.59 -10.36
N SER A 117 -7.63 1.48 -11.36
CA SER A 117 -7.72 1.11 -12.78
C SER A 117 -6.55 0.23 -13.26
N GLU A 118 -5.39 0.34 -12.63
CA GLU A 118 -4.22 -0.51 -12.89
C GLU A 118 -4.20 -1.77 -12.02
N LEU A 119 -4.76 -1.69 -10.80
CA LEU A 119 -4.79 -2.79 -9.83
C LEU A 119 -5.81 -3.87 -10.24
N TYR A 120 -6.96 -3.46 -10.75
CA TYR A 120 -8.04 -4.35 -11.16
C TYR A 120 -8.14 -4.49 -12.69
N SER A 121 -7.05 -4.23 -13.42
CA SER A 121 -7.02 -4.43 -14.87
C SER A 121 -7.16 -5.92 -15.23
N GLN A 122 -7.63 -6.21 -16.44
CA GLN A 122 -7.81 -7.59 -16.93
C GLN A 122 -6.49 -8.37 -17.01
N ASP A 123 -5.34 -7.70 -17.06
CA ASP A 123 -4.02 -8.35 -17.04
C ASP A 123 -3.66 -8.91 -15.65
N ARG A 124 -4.48 -8.67 -14.62
CA ARG A 124 -4.29 -9.13 -13.23
C ARG A 124 -5.42 -10.06 -12.81
N GLU A 125 -5.47 -11.22 -13.44
CA GLU A 125 -6.50 -12.22 -13.18
C GLU A 125 -6.37 -12.88 -11.79
N GLU A 126 -5.14 -13.02 -11.27
CA GLU A 126 -4.86 -13.75 -10.02
C GLU A 126 -4.79 -12.85 -8.77
N GLY A 127 -5.02 -11.54 -8.93
CA GLY A 127 -4.86 -10.57 -7.85
C GLY A 127 -3.39 -10.25 -7.55
N THR A 128 -3.11 -9.90 -6.30
CA THR A 128 -1.81 -9.38 -5.85
C THR A 128 -1.33 -9.93 -4.52
N LEU A 129 -2.07 -10.89 -3.94
CA LEU A 129 -1.65 -11.58 -2.72
C LEU A 129 -0.27 -12.22 -2.92
N LEU A 130 0.65 -11.92 -2.01
CA LEU A 130 1.95 -12.56 -1.95
C LEU A 130 2.26 -13.01 -0.53
N CYS A 131 2.97 -14.13 -0.43
CA CYS A 131 3.44 -14.71 0.81
C CYS A 131 4.96 -14.69 0.87
N HIS A 132 5.51 -14.22 1.99
CA HIS A 132 6.96 -14.13 2.19
C HIS A 132 7.41 -15.05 3.32
N TYR A 133 8.34 -15.95 3.03
CA TYR A 133 8.98 -16.82 4.01
C TYR A 133 10.49 -16.92 3.75
N ARG A 134 11.31 -16.49 4.72
CA ARG A 134 12.79 -16.55 4.66
C ARG A 134 13.36 -16.03 3.32
N HIS A 135 12.94 -14.83 2.92
CA HIS A 135 13.33 -14.17 1.65
C HIS A 135 12.92 -14.92 0.37
N THR A 136 11.96 -15.83 0.46
CA THR A 136 11.34 -16.50 -0.69
C THR A 136 9.88 -16.06 -0.80
N ILE A 137 9.42 -15.87 -2.04
CA ILE A 137 8.05 -15.45 -2.36
C ILE A 137 7.27 -16.66 -2.86
N ASN A 138 6.00 -16.76 -2.48
CA ASN A 138 5.02 -17.69 -3.04
C ASN A 138 3.61 -17.07 -2.97
N ASP A 139 2.63 -17.76 -3.51
CA ASP A 139 1.22 -17.40 -3.62
C ASP A 139 0.30 -18.37 -2.84
N GLU A 140 0.87 -19.18 -1.93
CA GLU A 140 0.17 -20.23 -1.18
C GLU A 140 -0.10 -19.78 0.28
N PRO A 141 -1.17 -19.01 0.58
CA PRO A 141 -1.41 -18.45 1.92
C PRO A 141 -1.58 -19.50 3.02
N TYR A 142 -1.97 -20.73 2.66
CA TYR A 142 -2.32 -21.79 3.60
C TYR A 142 -1.16 -22.71 4.01
N LYS A 143 0.02 -22.57 3.39
CA LYS A 143 1.13 -23.53 3.57
C LYS A 143 1.85 -23.44 4.92
N LEU A 144 2.02 -22.22 5.43
CA LEU A 144 2.83 -21.93 6.62
C LEU A 144 2.12 -20.92 7.53
N VAL A 145 0.84 -21.19 7.84
CA VAL A 145 -0.02 -20.29 8.63
C VAL A 145 0.67 -19.90 9.95
N GLY A 146 0.79 -18.58 10.18
CA GLY A 146 1.46 -18.00 11.35
C GLY A 146 2.99 -17.98 11.29
N LEU A 147 3.61 -18.54 10.24
CA LEU A 147 5.06 -18.56 10.04
C LEU A 147 5.53 -17.80 8.80
N GLN A 148 4.63 -17.50 7.85
CA GLN A 148 4.88 -16.65 6.70
C GLN A 148 4.10 -15.35 6.81
N ASP A 149 4.63 -14.31 6.19
CA ASP A 149 3.94 -13.04 6.00
C ASP A 149 2.98 -13.14 4.80
N ILE A 150 1.89 -12.37 4.82
CA ILE A 150 0.86 -12.33 3.76
C ILE A 150 0.52 -10.87 3.52
N THR A 151 0.75 -10.40 2.30
CA THR A 151 0.51 -9.01 1.90
C THR A 151 -0.34 -8.95 0.63
N ALA A 152 -0.98 -7.81 0.39
CA ALA A 152 -1.64 -7.48 -0.87
C ALA A 152 -1.30 -6.05 -1.27
N HIS A 153 -1.34 -5.76 -2.57
CA HIS A 153 -1.05 -4.40 -3.04
C HIS A 153 -2.15 -3.42 -2.59
N VAL A 154 -1.73 -2.21 -2.24
CA VAL A 154 -2.60 -1.11 -1.83
C VAL A 154 -3.30 -0.50 -3.04
N ASP A 155 -4.63 -0.35 -2.96
CA ASP A 155 -5.37 0.54 -3.85
C ASP A 155 -5.24 1.99 -3.39
N PHE A 156 -4.35 2.73 -4.03
CA PHE A 156 -4.13 4.14 -3.71
C PHE A 156 -5.29 5.05 -4.11
N THR A 157 -6.13 4.65 -5.07
CA THR A 157 -7.33 5.43 -5.45
C THR A 157 -8.33 5.41 -4.30
N SER A 158 -8.61 4.23 -3.73
CA SER A 158 -9.50 4.10 -2.58
C SER A 158 -8.92 4.75 -1.32
N VAL A 159 -7.62 4.62 -1.07
CA VAL A 159 -6.94 5.31 0.05
C VAL A 159 -7.12 6.84 -0.07
N VAL A 160 -6.92 7.41 -1.27
CA VAL A 160 -7.15 8.84 -1.49
C VAL A 160 -8.59 9.22 -1.17
N ARG A 161 -9.58 8.47 -1.68
CA ARG A 161 -11.00 8.74 -1.44
C ARG A 161 -11.38 8.64 0.04
N ALA A 162 -10.85 7.64 0.74
CA ALA A 162 -11.02 7.50 2.18
C ALA A 162 -10.43 8.70 2.93
N GLY A 163 -9.23 9.15 2.57
CA GLY A 163 -8.63 10.34 3.15
C GLY A 163 -9.41 11.63 2.86
N LEU A 164 -9.92 11.82 1.64
CA LEU A 164 -10.79 12.94 1.27
C LEU A 164 -12.03 13.00 2.18
N SER A 165 -12.63 11.84 2.50
CA SER A 165 -13.79 11.78 3.41
C SER A 165 -13.47 12.23 4.85
N ALA A 166 -12.21 12.13 5.26
CA ALA A 166 -11.69 12.61 6.55
C ALA A 166 -11.14 14.04 6.49
N GLY A 167 -11.30 14.75 5.37
CA GLY A 167 -10.81 16.11 5.14
C GLY A 167 -9.31 16.20 4.90
N LEU A 168 -8.67 15.12 4.46
CA LEU A 168 -7.33 15.17 3.88
C LEU A 168 -7.43 15.60 2.40
N GLU A 169 -6.41 16.25 1.88
CA GLU A 169 -6.26 16.62 0.47
C GLU A 169 -4.96 16.04 -0.09
N VAL A 170 -4.89 15.76 -1.39
CA VAL A 170 -3.70 15.13 -2.00
C VAL A 170 -2.63 16.17 -2.32
N SER A 171 -1.47 16.08 -1.69
CA SER A 171 -0.29 16.89 -2.06
C SER A 171 0.41 16.32 -3.29
N GLY A 172 0.56 15.00 -3.38
CA GLY A 172 1.21 14.33 -4.51
C GLY A 172 1.20 12.81 -4.40
N PHE A 173 1.42 12.15 -5.53
CA PHE A 173 1.55 10.69 -5.63
C PHE A 173 2.58 10.32 -6.68
N THR A 174 3.52 9.43 -6.38
CA THR A 174 4.53 8.99 -7.36
C THR A 174 5.18 7.67 -6.94
N ASN A 175 6.12 7.13 -7.71
CA ASN A 175 6.91 5.97 -7.28
C ASN A 175 8.10 6.38 -6.40
N GLN A 176 8.62 5.46 -5.58
CA GLN A 176 9.70 5.75 -4.63
C GLN A 176 10.94 6.34 -5.31
N LEU A 177 11.34 5.81 -6.47
CA LEU A 177 12.45 6.37 -7.26
C LEU A 177 12.23 7.86 -7.55
N SER A 178 11.07 8.22 -8.10
CA SER A 178 10.77 9.60 -8.47
C SER A 178 10.71 10.51 -7.24
N PHE A 179 10.16 10.01 -6.14
CA PHE A 179 10.08 10.75 -4.88
C PHE A 179 11.47 11.07 -4.34
N LEU A 180 12.34 10.07 -4.24
CA LEU A 180 13.72 10.23 -3.75
C LEU A 180 14.57 11.10 -4.68
N MET A 181 14.36 11.00 -6.00
CA MET A 181 14.99 11.91 -6.96
C MET A 181 14.57 13.37 -6.73
N GLY A 182 13.28 13.62 -6.46
CA GLY A 182 12.78 14.95 -6.08
C GLY A 182 13.36 15.47 -4.76
N LEU A 183 13.77 14.58 -3.86
CA LEU A 183 14.45 14.92 -2.60
C LEU A 183 15.97 15.09 -2.73
N GLY A 184 16.55 14.86 -3.92
CA GLY A 184 17.98 15.07 -4.15
C GLY A 184 18.86 13.84 -3.91
N ILE A 185 18.31 12.61 -3.88
CA ILE A 185 19.12 11.39 -3.67
C ILE A 185 20.24 11.21 -4.72
N GLY A 186 20.06 11.79 -5.91
CA GLY A 186 21.08 11.80 -6.96
C GLY A 186 22.34 12.59 -6.57
N GLU A 187 22.19 13.68 -5.80
CA GLU A 187 23.32 14.47 -5.29
C GLU A 187 24.09 13.68 -4.22
N GLU A 188 23.36 12.96 -3.37
CA GLU A 188 23.93 12.10 -2.34
C GLU A 188 24.75 10.94 -2.92
N LEU A 189 24.27 10.33 -4.02
CA LEU A 189 25.02 9.30 -4.76
C LEU A 189 26.33 9.81 -5.38
N MET A 190 26.40 11.10 -5.72
CA MET A 190 27.57 11.74 -6.33
C MET A 190 28.55 12.33 -5.31
N ALA A 191 28.23 12.29 -4.02
CA ALA A 191 29.12 12.77 -2.96
C ALA A 191 30.33 11.81 -2.83
N VAL A 192 31.44 12.16 -3.48
CA VAL A 192 32.71 11.43 -3.41
C VAL A 192 33.57 11.98 -2.28
N THR A 193 34.22 11.07 -1.55
CA THR A 193 35.17 11.39 -0.47
C THR A 193 36.52 10.73 -0.75
N ASP A 194 37.62 11.43 -0.48
CA ASP A 194 38.99 10.92 -0.64
C ASP A 194 39.45 10.06 0.55
N ASP A 195 38.63 9.94 1.60
CA ASP A 195 38.92 9.10 2.76
C ASP A 195 38.55 7.62 2.46
N PRO A 196 39.49 6.66 2.59
CA PRO A 196 39.23 5.25 2.28
C PRO A 196 38.17 4.56 3.15
N GLU A 197 38.05 4.93 4.43
CA GLU A 197 37.03 4.35 5.33
C GLU A 197 35.65 4.92 5.00
N LEU A 198 35.58 6.22 4.74
CA LEU A 198 34.35 6.87 4.27
C LEU A 198 33.98 6.39 2.86
N SER A 199 34.94 6.00 2.03
CA SER A 199 34.73 5.42 0.70
C SER A 199 34.04 4.05 0.77
N LEU A 200 34.45 3.16 1.70
CA LEU A 200 33.79 1.87 1.92
C LEU A 200 32.36 2.04 2.43
N ARG A 201 32.15 2.97 3.38
CA ARG A 201 30.80 3.33 3.85
C ARG A 201 29.96 3.94 2.73
N ALA A 202 30.54 4.80 1.90
CA ALA A 202 29.87 5.39 0.74
C ALA A 202 29.50 4.32 -0.31
N ILE A 203 30.32 3.29 -0.51
CA ILE A 203 29.98 2.17 -1.40
C ILE A 203 28.79 1.38 -0.87
N ALA A 204 28.79 1.03 0.42
CA ALA A 204 27.66 0.32 1.05
C ALA A 204 26.37 1.17 1.06
N HIS A 205 26.51 2.47 1.32
CA HIS A 205 25.43 3.46 1.23
C HIS A 205 24.86 3.52 -0.19
N ASN A 206 25.73 3.66 -1.19
CA ASN A 206 25.35 3.69 -2.60
C ASN A 206 24.71 2.38 -3.08
N GLN A 207 25.14 1.23 -2.56
CA GLN A 207 24.48 -0.06 -2.83
C GLN A 207 23.08 -0.13 -2.22
N SER A 208 22.91 0.38 -0.99
CA SER A 208 21.61 0.44 -0.32
C SER A 208 20.65 1.38 -1.06
N ILE A 209 21.13 2.56 -1.46
CA ILE A 209 20.39 3.50 -2.30
C ILE A 209 20.00 2.83 -3.62
N LYS A 210 20.93 2.16 -4.31
CA LYS A 210 20.60 1.41 -5.54
C LYS A 210 19.45 0.43 -5.30
N GLY A 211 19.46 -0.34 -4.21
CA GLY A 211 18.34 -1.22 -3.86
C GLY A 211 16.99 -0.50 -3.79
N LEU A 212 16.96 0.74 -3.28
CA LEU A 212 15.75 1.57 -3.15
C LEU A 212 15.28 2.20 -4.48
N ILE A 213 16.16 2.37 -5.46
CA ILE A 213 15.88 3.16 -6.68
C ILE A 213 15.94 2.35 -7.99
N MET A 214 16.41 1.10 -7.97
CA MET A 214 16.55 0.31 -9.19
C MET A 214 15.18 0.07 -9.88
N PRO A 215 15.07 0.35 -11.20
CA PRO A 215 13.92 -0.04 -12.01
C PRO A 215 13.69 -1.56 -11.97
N GLY A 216 12.43 -2.00 -11.97
CA GLY A 216 12.08 -3.42 -11.81
C GLY A 216 12.26 -4.00 -10.40
N GLY A 217 12.60 -3.16 -9.41
CA GLY A 217 12.67 -3.50 -7.99
C GLY A 217 11.83 -2.55 -7.13
N ALA A 218 12.27 -2.28 -5.89
CA ALA A 218 11.55 -1.42 -4.95
C ALA A 218 11.27 -0.01 -5.50
N GLY A 219 12.19 0.56 -6.30
CA GLY A 219 12.06 1.93 -6.80
C GLY A 219 10.83 2.19 -7.67
N GLU A 220 10.32 1.17 -8.37
CA GLU A 220 9.16 1.27 -9.25
C GLU A 220 7.88 0.72 -8.59
N ASN A 221 8.02 -0.34 -7.81
CA ASN A 221 6.90 -1.03 -7.17
C ASN A 221 6.34 -0.24 -5.98
N PHE A 222 7.21 0.36 -5.16
CA PHE A 222 6.76 1.24 -4.09
C PHE A 222 6.20 2.55 -4.63
N LYS A 223 5.09 2.98 -4.03
CA LYS A 223 4.49 4.28 -4.25
C LYS A 223 4.60 5.12 -3.00
N VAL A 224 4.64 6.42 -3.20
CA VAL A 224 4.62 7.43 -2.14
C VAL A 224 3.40 8.30 -2.38
N LEU A 225 2.43 8.21 -1.48
CA LEU A 225 1.29 9.11 -1.38
C LEU A 225 1.53 10.09 -0.24
N VAL A 226 1.37 11.39 -0.50
CA VAL A 226 1.31 12.38 0.58
C VAL A 226 -0.02 13.11 0.50
N GLN A 227 -0.77 13.02 1.59
CA GLN A 227 -1.96 13.82 1.82
C GLN A 227 -1.70 14.85 2.92
N HIS A 228 -2.49 15.92 2.96
CA HIS A 228 -2.33 17.01 3.91
C HIS A 228 -3.67 17.50 4.44
N LYS A 229 -3.64 18.27 5.52
CA LYS A 229 -4.82 18.91 6.11
C LYS A 229 -4.45 20.23 6.73
N GLY A 230 -5.33 21.23 6.64
CA GLY A 230 -5.14 22.52 7.29
C GLY A 230 -3.84 23.23 6.89
N ILE A 231 -3.39 23.06 5.64
CA ILE A 231 -2.23 23.72 5.03
C ILE A 231 -2.66 24.13 3.62
N ASP A 232 -2.47 25.39 3.23
CA ASP A 232 -2.86 25.87 1.91
C ASP A 232 -1.80 25.50 0.86
N GLU A 233 -2.21 24.74 -0.16
CA GLU A 233 -1.42 24.38 -1.37
C GLU A 233 0.07 24.05 -1.10
N PRO A 234 0.38 23.05 -0.25
CA PRO A 234 1.76 22.72 0.07
C PRO A 234 2.53 22.24 -1.16
N LYS A 235 3.70 22.84 -1.38
CA LYS A 235 4.66 22.40 -2.42
C LYS A 235 5.76 21.56 -1.78
N LEU A 236 5.81 20.28 -2.14
CA LEU A 236 6.78 19.33 -1.58
C LEU A 236 7.82 18.96 -2.65
N SER A 237 9.10 19.07 -2.29
CA SER A 237 10.22 18.79 -3.21
C SER A 237 10.20 17.36 -3.74
N GLY A 238 9.73 16.39 -2.95
CA GLY A 238 9.60 14.99 -3.37
C GLY A 238 8.76 14.79 -4.64
N PHE A 239 7.84 15.70 -4.96
CA PHE A 239 7.03 15.61 -6.19
C PHE A 239 7.55 16.48 -7.34
N SER A 240 8.70 17.13 -7.17
CA SER A 240 9.29 18.02 -8.19
C SER A 240 9.80 17.29 -9.43
N PHE A 241 10.22 16.02 -9.29
CA PHE A 241 10.72 15.22 -10.40
C PHE A 241 9.58 14.62 -11.23
N ARG A 242 8.59 14.02 -10.57
CA ARG A 242 7.40 13.46 -11.20
C ARG A 242 6.26 13.34 -10.18
N ASP A 243 5.13 13.97 -10.46
CA ASP A 243 3.86 13.78 -9.77
C ASP A 243 2.88 13.07 -10.71
N LYS A 244 2.17 12.08 -10.19
CA LYS A 244 1.18 11.24 -10.88
C LYS A 244 -0.18 11.26 -10.21
N LYS A 245 -0.46 12.16 -9.25
CA LYS A 245 -1.73 12.18 -8.50
C LYS A 245 -3.01 12.20 -9.36
N ASP A 246 -2.93 12.67 -10.61
CA ASP A 246 -4.06 12.69 -11.53
C ASP A 246 -4.60 11.30 -11.87
N ILE A 247 -3.79 10.24 -11.75
CA ILE A 247 -4.25 8.87 -12.00
C ILE A 247 -5.10 8.30 -10.86
N LEU A 248 -5.18 9.00 -9.72
CA LEU A 248 -5.95 8.59 -8.53
C LEU A 248 -7.33 9.27 -8.45
N GLN A 249 -7.74 10.00 -9.48
CA GLN A 249 -9.04 10.71 -9.54
C GLN A 249 -10.16 9.77 -10.00
#